data_AF-I0WZF5-F1
#
_entry.id   AF-I0WZF5-F1
#
_cell.length_a   1.000
_cell.length_b   1.000
_cell.length_c   1.000
_cell.angle_alpha   90.00
_cell.angle_beta   90.00
_cell.angle_gamma   90.00
#
_symmetry.space_group_name_H-M   'P 1'
#
loop_
_entity.id
_entity.type
_entity.pdbx_description
1 polymer ?
#
loop_
_entity_poly.entity_id
_entity_poly.type
_entity_poly.pdbx_seq_one_letter_code
_entity_poly.pdbx_strand_id
1 'polypeptide(L)'
;MTIHRMLRTVLENPAMLDRTPTEVVDRRTASEISDTEMMQVLLDWNCTFGRVPVSGGISADAYEPGSWDEIERAYCRGLLTDEEIGRLMERNKDALQRAARSA
;
A
#
# COMPACT_ATOMS: atom_id res chain seq x y z
N MET A 1 -14.39 31.97 -7.08
CA MET A 1 -14.65 30.70 -6.39
C MET A 1 -15.11 29.70 -7.43
N THR A 2 -14.24 28.79 -7.89
CA THR A 2 -14.64 27.75 -8.88
C THR A 2 -13.79 26.51 -8.68
N ILE A 3 -14.12 25.72 -7.67
CA ILE A 3 -13.55 24.39 -7.40
C ILE A 3 -14.53 23.35 -7.93
N HIS A 4 -14.80 23.33 -9.25
CA HIS A 4 -15.82 22.40 -9.79
C HIS A 4 -15.40 21.61 -11.02
N ARG A 5 -14.15 21.74 -11.49
CA ARG A 5 -13.71 21.01 -12.69
C ARG A 5 -12.60 19.98 -12.46
N MET A 6 -11.81 20.08 -11.39
CA MET A 6 -10.74 19.10 -11.10
C MET A 6 -11.24 17.81 -10.44
N LEU A 7 -12.42 17.81 -9.81
CA LEU A 7 -12.96 16.62 -9.13
C LEU A 7 -13.50 15.54 -10.08
N ARG A 8 -13.88 15.90 -11.31
CA ARG A 8 -14.52 14.93 -12.23
C ARG A 8 -13.52 13.97 -12.87
N THR A 9 -12.30 14.44 -13.17
CA THR A 9 -11.28 13.60 -13.83
C THR A 9 -10.68 12.56 -12.88
N VAL A 10 -10.64 12.82 -11.58
CA VAL A 10 -10.20 11.84 -10.56
C VAL A 10 -11.20 10.70 -10.39
N LEU A 11 -12.50 10.99 -10.55
CA LEU A 11 -13.57 9.97 -10.53
C LEU A 11 -13.57 9.10 -11.80
N GLU A 12 -13.09 9.61 -12.93
CA GLU A 12 -13.12 8.94 -14.24
C GLU A 12 -11.98 7.95 -14.45
N ASN A 13 -10.83 8.14 -13.79
CA ASN A 13 -9.76 7.14 -13.80
C ASN A 13 -8.87 7.24 -12.56
N PRO A 14 -9.30 6.69 -11.42
CA PRO A 14 -8.51 6.76 -10.20
C PRO A 14 -7.21 5.93 -10.28
N ALA A 15 -6.96 5.17 -11.35
CA ALA A 15 -5.73 4.41 -11.57
C ALA A 15 -4.54 5.27 -12.04
N MET A 16 -4.75 6.58 -12.24
CA MET A 16 -3.71 7.52 -12.67
C MET A 16 -2.95 8.20 -11.52
N LEU A 17 -3.40 7.99 -10.28
CA LEU A 17 -2.59 8.25 -9.09
C LEU A 17 -1.85 6.95 -8.80
N ASP A 18 -0.54 7.03 -8.51
CA ASP A 18 0.20 5.95 -7.87
C ASP A 18 -0.49 5.64 -6.54
N ARG A 19 -1.53 4.81 -6.60
CA ARG A 19 -2.35 4.53 -5.43
C ARG A 19 -1.44 3.87 -4.40
N THR A 20 -1.59 4.25 -3.14
CA THR A 20 -0.91 3.55 -2.05
C THR A 20 -1.85 2.52 -1.44
N PRO A 21 -1.34 1.38 -0.91
CA PRO A 21 -2.13 0.51 -0.05
C PRO A 21 -2.90 1.25 1.05
N THR A 22 -2.31 2.32 1.61
CA THR A 22 -2.98 3.17 2.61
C THR A 22 -4.26 3.79 2.04
N GLU A 23 -4.21 4.37 0.84
CA GLU A 23 -5.40 4.96 0.21
C GLU A 23 -6.49 3.92 -0.09
N VAL A 24 -6.11 2.68 -0.42
CA VAL A 24 -7.10 1.60 -0.62
C VAL A 24 -7.82 1.30 0.71
N VAL A 25 -7.08 1.23 1.82
CA VAL A 25 -7.66 1.01 3.15
C VAL A 25 -8.50 2.21 3.61
N ASP A 26 -8.04 3.44 3.37
CA ASP A 26 -8.77 4.66 3.71
C ASP A 26 -10.12 4.72 3.00
N ARG A 27 -10.19 4.33 1.72
CA ARG A 27 -11.44 4.26 0.96
C ARG A 27 -12.43 3.24 1.54
N ARG A 28 -11.94 2.11 2.06
CA ARG A 28 -12.78 1.16 2.80
C ARG A 28 -13.33 1.79 4.07
N THR A 29 -12.51 2.54 4.81
CA THR A 29 -12.98 3.22 6.03
C THR A 29 -14.00 4.32 5.75
N ALA A 30 -13.90 4.94 4.57
CA ALA A 30 -14.89 5.89 4.05
C ALA A 30 -16.15 5.21 3.45
N SER A 31 -16.23 3.87 3.50
CA SER A 31 -17.31 3.06 2.90
C SER A 31 -17.47 3.24 1.38
N GLU A 32 -16.41 3.68 0.69
CA GLU A 32 -16.40 3.84 -0.77
C GLU A 32 -16.16 2.53 -1.51
N ILE A 33 -15.49 1.58 -0.84
CA ILE A 33 -15.26 0.21 -1.33
C ILE A 33 -15.58 -0.76 -0.21
N SER A 34 -16.00 -1.97 -0.58
CA SER A 34 -16.21 -3.06 0.36
C SER A 34 -14.90 -3.69 0.82
N ASP A 35 -14.96 -4.42 1.93
CA ASP A 35 -13.84 -5.23 2.45
C ASP A 35 -13.34 -6.24 1.40
N THR A 36 -14.26 -6.80 0.61
CA THR A 36 -13.91 -7.75 -0.47
C THR A 36 -13.14 -7.07 -1.58
N GLU A 37 -13.59 -5.90 -2.04
CA GLU A 37 -12.89 -5.13 -3.09
C GLU A 37 -11.52 -4.63 -2.61
N MET A 38 -11.43 -4.15 -1.37
CA MET A 38 -10.17 -3.78 -0.74
C MET A 38 -9.18 -4.95 -0.77
N MET A 39 -9.62 -6.13 -0.30
CA MET A 39 -8.76 -7.32 -0.24
C MET A 39 -8.37 -7.84 -1.61
N GLN A 40 -9.24 -7.77 -2.62
CA GLN A 40 -8.88 -8.12 -4.00
C GLN A 40 -7.75 -7.22 -4.52
N VAL A 41 -7.87 -5.91 -4.33
CA VAL A 41 -6.84 -4.95 -4.77
C VAL A 41 -5.51 -5.19 -4.04
N LEU A 42 -5.54 -5.42 -2.73
CA LEU A 42 -4.31 -5.63 -1.95
C LEU A 42 -3.66 -7.00 -2.24
N LEU A 43 -4.43 -8.04 -2.54
CA LEU A 43 -3.90 -9.37 -2.88
C LEU A 43 -3.30 -9.43 -4.29
N ASP A 44 -3.80 -8.60 -5.21
CA ASP A 44 -3.26 -8.45 -6.56
C ASP A 44 -2.12 -7.41 -6.63
N TRP A 45 -1.88 -6.70 -5.52
CA TRP A 45 -0.84 -5.69 -5.43
C TRP A 45 0.56 -6.30 -5.48
N ASN A 46 1.40 -5.81 -6.39
CA ASN A 46 2.82 -6.16 -6.41
C ASN A 46 3.55 -5.46 -5.26
N CYS A 47 3.54 -6.08 -4.07
CA CYS A 47 4.09 -5.49 -2.85
C CYS A 47 5.61 -5.25 -2.98
N THR A 48 6.00 -4.00 -2.78
CA THR A 48 7.41 -3.60 -2.61
C THR A 48 7.75 -3.55 -1.13
N PHE A 49 9.00 -3.89 -0.82
CA PHE A 49 9.53 -3.83 0.54
C PHE A 49 10.51 -2.67 0.62
N GLY A 50 10.53 -1.98 1.76
CA GLY A 50 11.38 -0.83 1.94
C GLY A 50 12.85 -1.16 1.69
N ARG A 51 13.55 -0.23 1.06
CA ARG A 51 14.96 -0.39 0.67
C ARG A 51 15.73 0.85 1.05
N VAL A 52 17.02 0.68 1.26
CA VAL A 52 17.96 1.80 1.34
C VAL A 52 18.50 2.04 -0.06
N PRO A 53 18.18 3.18 -0.72
CA PRO A 53 18.69 3.47 -2.05
C PRO A 53 20.20 3.74 -1.95
N VAL A 54 20.99 2.98 -2.69
CA VAL A 54 22.42 3.25 -2.83
C VAL A 54 22.61 4.05 -4.13
N SER A 55 22.86 5.35 -4.01
CA SER A 55 23.17 6.21 -5.17
C SER A 55 24.63 6.66 -5.09
N GLY A 56 25.43 6.28 -6.09
CA GLY A 56 26.81 6.76 -6.22
C GLY A 56 27.78 6.33 -5.11
N GLY A 57 27.52 5.20 -4.43
CA GLY A 57 28.35 4.73 -3.31
C GLY A 57 28.13 5.47 -1.99
N ILE A 58 27.19 6.42 -1.97
CA ILE A 58 26.71 7.07 -0.76
C ILE A 58 25.33 6.47 -0.49
N SER A 59 25.18 5.81 0.67
CA SER A 59 23.86 5.45 1.17
C SER A 59 23.08 6.75 1.31
N ALA A 60 21.99 6.92 0.55
CA ALA A 60 21.05 7.96 0.92
C ALA A 60 20.54 7.56 2.31
N ASP A 61 20.85 8.34 3.34
CA ASP A 61 20.48 8.05 4.75
C ASP A 61 18.95 7.98 4.99
N ALA A 62 18.14 8.01 3.92
CA ALA A 62 16.70 7.87 3.97
C ALA A 62 16.29 6.45 3.53
N TYR A 63 15.79 5.68 4.48
CA TYR A 63 15.00 4.48 4.20
C TYR A 63 13.79 4.86 3.34
N GLU A 64 13.65 4.26 2.16
CA GLU A 64 12.46 4.39 1.34
C GLU A 64 11.47 3.29 1.74
N PRO A 65 10.34 3.61 2.40
CA PRO A 65 9.33 2.62 2.73
C PRO A 65 8.68 2.06 1.46
N GLY A 66 8.44 0.75 1.45
CA GLY A 66 7.72 0.05 0.40
C GLY A 66 6.23 -0.05 0.71
N SER A 67 5.45 -0.55 -0.26
CA SER A 67 4.01 -0.79 -0.12
C SER A 67 3.68 -1.71 1.06
N TRP A 68 4.58 -2.61 1.45
CA TRP A 68 4.38 -3.47 2.63
C TRP A 68 4.39 -2.67 3.94
N ASP A 69 5.27 -1.67 4.07
CA ASP A 69 5.38 -0.87 5.29
C ASP A 69 4.10 -0.03 5.51
N GLU A 70 3.42 0.33 4.43
CA GLU A 70 2.13 1.00 4.47
C GLU A 70 0.99 0.07 4.92
N ILE A 71 0.98 -1.18 4.42
CA ILE A 71 0.04 -2.22 4.87
C ILE A 71 0.24 -2.49 6.37
N GLU A 72 1.49 -2.61 6.82
CA GLU A 72 1.81 -2.82 8.24
C GLU A 72 1.33 -1.63 9.09
N ARG A 73 1.55 -0.39 8.65
CA ARG A 73 1.04 0.80 9.34
C ARG A 73 -0.48 0.82 9.42
N ALA A 74 -1.19 0.40 8.38
CA ALA A 74 -2.65 0.30 8.39
C ALA A 74 -3.14 -0.74 9.39
N TYR A 75 -2.47 -1.89 9.48
CA TYR A 75 -2.73 -2.90 10.51
C TYR A 75 -2.46 -2.38 11.92
N CYS A 76 -1.33 -1.73 12.18
CA CYS A 76 -1.03 -1.13 13.49
C CYS A 76 -2.04 -0.05 13.91
N ARG A 77 -2.71 0.59 12.95
CA ARG A 77 -3.80 1.55 13.19
C ARG A 77 -5.17 0.89 13.43
N GLY A 78 -5.26 -0.44 13.34
CA GLY A 78 -6.51 -1.19 13.46
C GLY A 78 -7.44 -1.06 12.26
N LEU A 79 -6.93 -0.63 11.10
CA LEU A 79 -7.72 -0.47 9.88
C LEU A 79 -7.82 -1.79 9.07
N LEU A 80 -6.90 -2.71 9.34
CA LEU A 80 -6.90 -4.09 8.86
C LEU A 80 -7.08 -5.03 10.05
N THR A 81 -7.84 -6.10 9.84
CA THR A 81 -8.02 -7.19 10.81
C THR A 81 -6.89 -8.20 10.73
N ASP A 82 -6.73 -9.01 11.80
CA ASP A 82 -5.76 -10.11 11.86
C ASP A 82 -5.93 -11.12 10.71
N GLU A 83 -7.17 -11.36 10.28
CA GLU A 83 -7.47 -12.25 9.16
C GLU A 83 -6.99 -11.66 7.82
N GLU A 84 -7.26 -10.38 7.59
CA GLU A 84 -6.87 -9.68 6.36
C GLU A 84 -5.35 -9.61 6.22
N ILE A 85 -4.64 -9.22 7.30
CA ILE A 85 -3.17 -9.19 7.27
C ILE A 85 -2.59 -10.59 7.11
N GLY A 86 -3.19 -11.61 7.74
CA GLY A 86 -2.75 -13.01 7.59
C GLY A 86 -2.85 -13.50 6.14
N ARG A 87 -3.91 -13.15 5.43
CA ARG A 87 -4.06 -13.47 3.99
C ARG A 87 -3.00 -12.76 3.14
N LEU A 88 -2.71 -11.49 3.42
CA LEU A 88 -1.67 -10.73 2.71
C LEU A 88 -0.27 -11.30 2.98
N MET A 89 0.01 -11.72 4.22
CA MET A 89 1.26 -12.37 4.59
C MET A 89 1.45 -13.70 3.86
N GLU A 90 0.43 -14.57 3.82
CA GLU A 90 0.54 -15.85 3.12
C GLU A 90 0.75 -15.66 1.62
N ARG A 91 0.06 -14.68 1.01
CA ARG A 91 0.24 -14.34 -0.41
C ARG A 91 1.64 -13.83 -0.75
N ASN A 92 2.27 -13.11 0.16
CA ASN A 92 3.58 -12.46 -0.03
C ASN A 92 4.74 -13.17 0.70
N LYS A 93 4.49 -14.37 1.24
CA LYS A 93 5.40 -15.12 2.11
C LYS A 93 6.81 -15.27 1.58
N ASP A 94 6.97 -15.63 0.31
CA ASP A 94 8.29 -15.80 -0.31
C ASP A 94 9.04 -14.48 -0.42
N ALA A 95 8.33 -13.39 -0.70
CA ALA A 95 8.92 -12.07 -0.80
C ALA A 95 9.30 -11.52 0.58
N LEU A 96 8.45 -11.75 1.59
CA LEU A 96 8.73 -11.47 3.00
C LEU A 96 9.97 -12.22 3.51
N GLN A 97 10.09 -13.51 3.20
CA GLN A 97 11.27 -14.31 3.56
C GLN A 97 12.56 -13.78 2.93
N ARG A 98 12.50 -13.32 1.66
CA ARG A 98 13.64 -12.70 1.00
C ARG A 98 14.02 -11.37 1.64
N ALA A 99 13.04 -10.52 1.92
CA ALA A 99 13.26 -9.22 2.57
C ALA A 99 13.88 -9.39 3.97
N ALA A 100 13.37 -10.33 4.78
CA ALA A 100 13.89 -10.64 6.11
C ALA A 100 15.33 -11.16 6.10
N ARG A 101 15.78 -11.78 5.00
CA ARG A 101 17.16 -12.26 4.84
C ARG A 101 18.13 -11.16 4.37
N SER A 102 17.61 -10.08 3.79
CA SER A 102 18.40 -8.96 3.27
C SER A 102 18.51 -7.77 4.22
N ALA A 103 17.78 -7.78 5.33
CA ALA A 103 17.88 -6.82 6.43
C ALA A 103 18.93 -7.27 7.46
#